data_AF-A0A0D7CIF8-F1
#
_entry.id   AF-A0A0D7CIF8-F1
#
_cell.length_a   1.000
_cell.length_b   1.000
_cell.length_c   1.000
_cell.angle_alpha   90.00
_cell.angle_beta   90.00
_cell.angle_gamma   90.00
#
_symmetry.space_group_name_H-M   'P 1'
#
loop_
_entity.id
_entity.type
_entity.pdbx_description
1 polymer ?
#
loop_
_entity_poly.entity_id
_entity_poly.type
_entity_poly.pdbx_seq_one_letter_code
_entity_poly.pdbx_strand_id
1 'polypeptide(L)' 'MTTCQRTIPTQVPRWLGPGALALDTNTGWAGVIQLFRDDRGSISIDAVGHPTHAILRPVGGLGASWRAALAHLKKPEGTR' A
#
# COMPACT_ATOMS: atom_id res chain seq x y z
N MET A 1 -14.07 -29.90 4.24
CA MET A 1 -14.22 -28.49 3.83
C MET A 1 -12.94 -27.78 4.19
N THR A 2 -12.06 -27.55 3.21
CA THR A 2 -10.73 -26.99 3.46
C THR A 2 -10.84 -25.47 3.44
N THR A 3 -10.84 -24.85 4.61
CA THR A 3 -10.81 -23.39 4.75
C THR A 3 -9.47 -22.90 4.25
N CYS A 4 -9.45 -22.17 3.13
CA CYS A 4 -8.28 -21.40 2.73
C CYS A 4 -8.03 -20.34 3.80
N GLN A 5 -7.17 -20.65 4.78
CA GLN A 5 -6.65 -19.67 5.73
C GLN A 5 -5.86 -18.65 4.91
N ARG A 6 -6.53 -17.56 4.55
CA ARG A 6 -5.90 -16.37 4.00
C ARG A 6 -5.05 -15.80 5.13
N THR A 7 -3.78 -16.15 5.15
CA THR A 7 -2.79 -15.57 6.07
C THR A 7 -2.73 -14.08 5.77
N ILE A 8 -3.48 -13.27 6.52
CA ILE A 8 -3.45 -11.82 6.38
C ILE A 8 -2.08 -11.41 6.94
N PRO A 9 -1.18 -10.81 6.14
CA PRO A 9 0.11 -10.34 6.65
C PRO A 9 -0.17 -9.37 7.81
N THR A 10 0.22 -9.77 9.01
CA THR A 10 -0.20 -9.13 10.26
C THR A 10 0.64 -7.90 10.60
N GLN A 11 1.60 -7.52 9.75
CA GLN A 11 2.43 -6.35 9.98
C GLN A 11 2.63 -5.56 8.69
N VAL A 12 2.30 -4.27 8.78
CA VAL A 12 2.71 -3.27 7.80
C VAL A 12 4.24 -3.21 7.80
N PRO A 13 4.89 -3.44 6.66
CA PRO A 13 6.33 -3.27 6.57
C PRO A 13 6.75 -1.88 7.04
N ARG A 14 7.81 -1.78 7.86
CA ARG A 14 8.25 -0.50 8.46
C ARG A 14 8.61 0.59 7.45
N TRP A 15 8.87 0.23 6.20
CA TRP A 15 9.15 1.17 5.11
C TRP A 15 7.88 1.75 4.47
N LEU A 16 6.72 1.10 4.66
CA LEU A 16 5.43 1.55 4.15
C LEU A 16 4.88 2.64 5.08
N GLY A 17 5.05 3.89 4.67
CA GLY A 17 4.52 5.07 5.35
C GLY A 17 4.05 6.14 4.34
N PRO A 18 3.28 7.14 4.77
CA PRO A 18 2.96 8.29 3.93
C PRO A 18 4.24 8.94 3.38
N GLY A 19 4.22 9.34 2.12
CA GLY A 19 5.38 9.88 1.42
C GLY A 19 6.39 8.84 0.93
N ALA A 20 6.28 7.57 1.35
CA ALA A 20 7.16 6.52 0.84
C ALA A 20 6.84 6.19 -0.62
N LEU A 21 7.89 5.97 -1.40
CA LEU A 21 7.79 5.47 -2.76
C LEU A 21 7.52 3.96 -2.72
N ALA A 22 6.51 3.51 -3.45
CA ALA A 22 6.16 2.11 -3.58
C ALA A 22 5.98 1.73 -5.06
N LEU A 23 6.39 0.51 -5.38
CA LEU A 23 6.09 -0.14 -6.65
C LEU A 23 4.89 -1.08 -6.45
N ASP A 24 3.82 -0.85 -7.21
CA ASP A 24 2.69 -1.77 -7.30
C ASP A 24 3.04 -2.87 -8.30
N THR A 25 3.27 -4.09 -7.80
CA THR A 25 3.68 -5.22 -8.64
C THR A 25 2.56 -5.78 -9.52
N ASN A 26 1.31 -5.40 -9.28
CA ASN A 26 0.18 -5.84 -10.10
C ASN A 26 0.06 -5.00 -11.37
N THR A 27 0.33 -3.70 -11.27
CA THR A 27 0.26 -2.76 -12.40
C THR A 27 1.63 -2.41 -12.99
N GLY A 28 2.71 -2.66 -12.25
CA GLY A 28 4.06 -2.21 -12.58
C GLY A 28 4.28 -0.72 -12.33
N TRP A 29 3.32 0.00 -11.76
CA TRP A 29 3.37 1.45 -11.59
C TRP A 29 4.03 1.83 -10.26
N ALA A 30 4.88 2.86 -10.31
CA ALA A 30 5.47 3.45 -9.12
C ALA A 30 4.64 4.66 -8.66
N GLY A 31 4.41 4.75 -7.35
CA GLY A 31 3.66 5.85 -6.75
C GLY A 31 4.11 6.18 -5.34
N VAL A 32 3.78 7.40 -4.92
CA VAL A 32 4.02 7.88 -3.55
C VAL A 32 2.77 7.62 -2.72
N ILE A 33 2.95 7.03 -1.55
CA ILE A 33 1.83 6.73 -0.64
C ILE A 33 1.29 8.03 -0.07
N GLN A 34 0.01 8.29 -0.26
CA GLN A 34 -0.63 9.42 0.40
C GLN A 34 -1.15 9.04 1.78
N LEU A 35 -2.02 8.02 1.84
CA LEU A 35 -2.77 7.66 3.04
C LEU A 35 -3.13 6.16 3.00
N PHE A 36 -3.23 5.52 4.16
CA PHE A 36 -3.72 4.14 4.28
C PHE A 36 -5.23 4.15 4.52
N ARG A 37 -5.93 3.22 3.87
CA ARG A 37 -7.37 3.02 4.06
C ARG A 37 -7.60 1.63 4.64
N ASP A 38 -8.31 1.57 5.76
CA ASP A 38 -8.72 0.29 6.34
C ASP A 38 -9.86 -0.37 5.54
N ASP A 39 -10.26 -1.55 5.99
CA ASP A 39 -11.39 -2.31 5.45
C ASP A 39 -12.75 -1.63 5.68
N ARG A 40 -12.85 -0.76 6.68
CA ARG A 40 -14.01 0.09 6.99
C ARG A 40 -14.05 1.37 6.16
N GLY A 41 -13.03 1.61 5.35
CA GLY A 41 -12.92 2.80 4.53
C GLY A 41 -12.41 4.04 5.28
N SER A 42 -11.98 3.90 6.53
CA SER A 42 -11.37 4.97 7.33
C SER A 42 -9.97 5.26 6.81
N ILE A 43 -9.62 6.53 6.77
CA ILE A 43 -8.31 7.00 6.33
C ILE A 43 -7.53 7.37 7.59
N SER A 44 -6.48 6.62 7.91
CA SER A 44 -5.61 6.95 9.04
C SER A 44 -4.18 6.53 8.77
N ILE A 45 -3.25 7.34 9.27
CA ILE A 45 -1.81 7.06 9.24
C ILE A 45 -1.37 6.19 10.44
N ASP A 46 -2.13 6.19 11.53
CA ASP A 46 -1.76 5.56 12.82
C ASP A 46 -2.81 4.58 13.38
N ALA A 47 -4.07 4.63 12.92
CA ALA A 47 -5.19 3.99 13.63
C ALA A 47 -5.59 2.60 13.13
N VAL A 48 -4.90 2.03 12.13
CA VAL A 48 -5.27 0.74 11.55
C VAL A 48 -4.28 -0.32 12.03
N GLY A 49 -4.71 -1.20 12.93
CA GLY A 49 -3.88 -2.33 13.37
C GLY A 49 -3.49 -3.29 12.22
N HIS A 50 -4.29 -3.34 11.14
CA HIS A 50 -4.12 -4.26 10.02
C HIS A 50 -4.56 -3.67 8.65
N PRO A 51 -3.91 -2.63 8.12
CA PRO A 51 -4.31 -2.08 6.83
C PRO A 51 -4.06 -3.11 5.72
N THR A 52 -4.98 -3.18 4.77
CA THR A 52 -4.90 -4.12 3.64
C THR A 52 -4.58 -3.44 2.32
N HIS A 53 -4.77 -2.11 2.25
CA HIS A 53 -4.57 -1.32 1.03
C HIS A 53 -3.91 0.04 1.34
N ALA A 54 -3.23 0.59 0.34
CA ALA A 54 -2.74 1.96 0.31
C ALA A 54 -3.32 2.73 -0.88
N ILE A 55 -3.40 4.06 -0.75
CA ILE A 55 -3.65 4.97 -1.87
C ILE A 55 -2.31 5.52 -2.35
N LEU A 56 -2.00 5.30 -3.62
CA LEU A 56 -0.79 5.74 -4.30
C LEU A 56 -1.10 6.88 -5.24
N ARG A 57 -0.23 7.89 -5.27
CA ARG A 57 -0.22 8.95 -6.26
C ARG A 57 0.89 8.71 -7.27
N PRO A 58 0.70 8.94 -8.57
CA PRO A 58 1.75 8.74 -9.56
C PRO A 58 2.98 9.60 -9.28
N VAL A 59 4.16 9.04 -9.51
CA VAL A 59 5.41 9.81 -9.53
C VAL A 59 5.34 10.81 -10.69
N GLY A 60 5.68 12.07 -10.43
CA GLY A 60 5.56 13.15 -11.42
C GLY A 60 4.21 13.87 -11.45
N GLY A 61 3.25 13.49 -10.60
CA GLY A 61 2.07 14.30 -10.26
C GLY A 61 0.96 14.42 -11.31
N LEU A 62 1.14 13.85 -12.51
CA LEU A 62 0.23 14.04 -13.65
C LEU A 62 -0.83 12.95 -13.83
N GLY A 63 -1.23 12.23 -12.78
CA GLY A 63 -2.27 11.20 -12.92
C GLY A 63 -3.13 10.98 -11.68
N ALA A 64 -4.23 10.24 -11.88
CA ALA A 64 -5.14 9.88 -10.82
C ALA A 64 -4.47 8.97 -9.78
N SER A 65 -4.80 9.17 -8.52
CA SER A 65 -4.38 8.25 -7.47
C SER A 65 -5.10 6.91 -7.63
N TRP A 66 -4.44 5.81 -7.26
CA TRP A 66 -5.02 4.48 -7.32
C TRP A 66 -4.88 3.74 -5.99
N ARG A 67 -5.74 2.74 -5.79
CA ARG A 67 -5.72 1.86 -4.62
C ARG A 67 -4.92 0.61 -4.97
N ALA A 68 -3.94 0.27 -4.14
CA ALA A 68 -3.15 -0.94 -4.26
C ALA A 68 -3.19 -1.76 -2.97
N ALA A 69 -3.19 -3.09 -3.08
CA ALA A 69 -3.13 -3.97 -1.92
C ALA A 69 -1.71 -3.98 -1.34
N LEU A 70 -1.55 -3.92 -0.01
CA LEU A 70 -0.23 -3.90 0.62
C LEU A 70 0.61 -5.13 0.27
N ALA A 71 -0.03 -6.28 0.06
CA ALA A 71 0.62 -7.52 -0.37
C ALA A 71 1.29 -7.40 -1.77
N HIS A 72 0.88 -6.41 -2.58
CA HIS A 72 1.42 -6.16 -3.91
C HIS A 72 2.33 -4.93 -3.94
N LEU A 73 2.68 -4.36 -2.78
CA LEU A 73 3.59 -3.22 -2.70
C LEU A 73 4.99 -3.69 -2.35
N LYS A 74 5.96 -3.16 -3.09
CA LYS A 74 7.38 -3.35 -2.80
C LYS A 74 8.08 -2.01 -2.67
N LYS A 75 9.13 -1.98 -1.85
CA LYS A 75 10.07 -0.86 -1.84
C LYS A 75 10.82 -0.89 -3.17
N PRO A 76 10.78 0.18 -3.98
CA PRO A 76 11.59 0.26 -5.17
C PRO A 76 13.06 0.25 -4.76
N GLU A 77 13.81 -0.71 -5.27
CA GLU A 77 15.26 -0.77 -5.09
C GLU A 77 15.89 0.32 -5.96
N GLY A 78 16.58 1.30 -5.36
CA GLY A 78 17.34 2.30 -6.11
C GLY A 78 16.81 3.73 -6.15
N THR A 79 16.33 4.28 -5.03
CA THR A 79 16.35 5.75 -4.84
C THR A 79 17.44 6.07 -3.84
N ARG A 80 18.62 6.39 -4.36
CA ARG A 80 19.78 6.89 -3.64
C ARG A 80 19.89 8.39 -3.89
#